data_AF-A0A919VA49-F1
#
_entry.id   AF-A0A919VA49-F1
#
_cell.length_a   1.000
_cell.length_b   1.000
_cell.length_c   1.000
_cell.angle_alpha   90.00
_cell.angle_beta   90.00
_cell.angle_gamma   90.00
#
_symmetry.space_group_name_H-M   'P 1'
#
loop_
_entity.id
_entity.type
_entity.pdbx_description
1 polymer ?
#
loop_
_entity_poly.entity_id
_entity_poly.type
_entity_poly.pdbx_seq_one_letter_code
_entity_poly.pdbx_strand_id
1 'polypeptide(L)'
;MDEQQRRIEEYLRAKGMAHEPPSWLGAQIMRQVHTRRRHRRAVAAMATVFVLAAVPAIAVTANSLQERVTVPVLASPSPGRWHGLEEFVDPASVKRVPRVLPDGLRFHAMALSPDGEVLGTGRSAGAQGRPQGVWAATWEDPLPRAVKTGAPDPYLWAMAAGENSYMWPNGGSLECVVVGSGGAPRVLDDRWNARTRFFTDRGVLVWTREDRKGLVVTDHCGGRQEVVPAEGLLEAVAYPYAYMRQEGRINRVHLESGEQVALQASLSPWAQISVAANAQGVAWTDGDTLTYLDRGWPVHRPVRLKDHPGDQTMGRLMYGNRLLVYLSDHSDQDIASSFVYDPSSGREVSVPVEVLAAGDWLLWRDGDVYLVARVRQHAGPRTTGPSGPRAGNDGIRDRPRPPIGIPVRPRPTGSTPHPAPRPSVSGTPMQPQPTGPPPYPTPRSTPRASKGTAEPGVRRTPG
;
A
#
# COMPACT_ATOMS: atom_id res chain seq x y z
N MET A 1 -8.05 10.89 -35.08
CA MET A 1 -9.03 10.08 -34.31
C MET A 1 -9.40 8.91 -35.19
N ASP A 2 -9.21 7.68 -34.73
CA ASP A 2 -9.58 6.51 -35.53
C ASP A 2 -11.10 6.31 -35.53
N GLU A 3 -11.61 5.58 -36.54
CA GLU A 3 -13.04 5.23 -36.69
C GLU A 3 -13.61 4.60 -35.39
N GLN A 4 -12.74 3.95 -34.60
CA GLN A 4 -13.10 3.25 -33.37
C GLN A 4 -13.35 4.23 -32.20
N GLN A 5 -12.48 5.22 -32.00
CA GLN A 5 -12.71 6.32 -31.04
C GLN A 5 -13.99 7.07 -31.38
N ARG A 6 -14.24 7.35 -32.66
CA ARG A 6 -15.47 8.01 -33.10
C ARG A 6 -16.72 7.22 -32.74
N ARG A 7 -16.72 5.89 -32.93
CA ARG A 7 -17.87 5.02 -32.59
C ARG A 7 -18.09 4.87 -31.10
N ILE A 8 -17.01 4.86 -30.30
CA ILE A 8 -17.12 4.81 -28.84
C ILE A 8 -17.67 6.15 -28.32
N GLU A 9 -17.17 7.27 -28.83
CA GLU A 9 -17.68 8.60 -28.48
C GLU A 9 -19.14 8.80 -28.91
N GLU A 10 -19.52 8.36 -30.12
CA GLU A 10 -20.92 8.38 -30.57
C GLU A 10 -21.82 7.50 -29.69
N TYR A 11 -21.36 6.31 -29.30
CA TYR A 11 -22.11 5.42 -28.42
C TYR A 11 -22.30 6.02 -27.02
N LEU A 12 -21.24 6.63 -26.46
CA LEU A 12 -21.29 7.27 -25.15
C LEU A 12 -22.13 8.54 -25.15
N ARG A 13 -22.10 9.33 -26.23
CA ARG A 13 -22.99 10.50 -26.43
C ARG A 13 -24.45 10.10 -26.61
N ALA A 14 -24.73 9.06 -27.40
CA ALA A 14 -26.10 8.69 -27.76
C ALA A 14 -26.90 8.08 -26.60
N LYS A 15 -26.24 7.56 -25.55
CA LYS A 15 -26.91 6.76 -24.51
C LYS A 15 -26.79 7.27 -23.07
N GLY A 16 -26.25 8.47 -22.84
CA GLY A 16 -26.32 9.14 -21.53
C GLY A 16 -25.90 8.26 -20.34
N MET A 17 -24.60 7.97 -20.23
CA MET A 17 -23.83 7.48 -19.06
C MET A 17 -24.51 6.63 -17.94
N ALA A 18 -25.53 5.81 -18.23
CA ALA A 18 -26.21 5.05 -17.18
C ALA A 18 -26.37 3.54 -17.46
N HIS A 19 -25.81 3.00 -18.55
CA HIS A 19 -25.96 1.57 -18.86
C HIS A 19 -24.59 0.88 -18.99
N GLU A 20 -24.52 -0.35 -18.47
CA GLU A 20 -23.36 -1.23 -18.58
C GLU A 20 -22.90 -1.33 -20.04
N PRO A 21 -21.57 -1.28 -20.29
CA PRO A 21 -21.04 -1.43 -21.63
C PRO A 21 -21.47 -2.78 -22.22
N PRO A 22 -21.73 -2.85 -23.53
CA PRO A 22 -22.26 -4.05 -24.12
C PRO A 22 -21.25 -5.20 -23.97
N SER A 23 -21.76 -6.38 -23.62
CA SER A 23 -20.98 -7.56 -23.23
C SER A 23 -19.94 -8.05 -24.26
N TRP A 24 -20.07 -7.64 -25.52
CA TRP A 24 -19.12 -7.96 -26.59
C TRP A 24 -17.83 -7.11 -26.55
N LEU A 25 -17.84 -5.95 -25.89
CA LEU A 25 -16.73 -4.99 -25.90
C LEU A 25 -15.46 -5.57 -25.25
N GLY A 26 -15.60 -6.24 -24.10
CA GLY A 26 -14.47 -6.88 -23.41
C GLY A 26 -13.81 -8.00 -24.24
N ALA A 27 -14.62 -8.86 -24.86
CA ALA A 27 -14.13 -9.93 -25.72
C ALA A 27 -13.40 -9.40 -26.97
N GLN A 28 -13.78 -8.22 -27.46
CA GLN A 28 -13.18 -7.58 -28.63
C GLN A 28 -11.87 -6.86 -28.30
N ILE A 29 -11.79 -6.19 -27.14
CA ILE A 29 -10.54 -5.62 -26.61
C ILE A 29 -9.49 -6.72 -26.43
N MET A 30 -9.88 -7.86 -25.83
CA MET A 30 -8.98 -8.99 -25.62
C MET A 30 -8.48 -9.60 -26.94
N ARG A 31 -9.32 -9.67 -27.98
CA ARG A 31 -8.88 -10.10 -29.33
C ARG A 31 -7.85 -9.16 -29.94
N GLN A 32 -8.03 -7.84 -29.81
CA GLN A 32 -7.07 -6.85 -30.31
C GLN A 32 -5.74 -6.87 -29.55
N VAL A 33 -5.76 -7.10 -28.24
CA VAL A 33 -4.54 -7.28 -27.44
C VAL A 33 -3.79 -8.54 -27.88
N HIS A 34 -4.49 -9.64 -28.15
CA HIS A 34 -3.89 -10.87 -28.66
C HIS A 34 -3.29 -10.72 -30.06
N THR A 35 -3.95 -10.02 -30.98
CA THR A 35 -3.38 -9.77 -32.32
C THR A 35 -2.15 -8.86 -32.25
N ARG A 36 -2.17 -7.80 -31.43
CA ARG A 36 -0.99 -6.94 -31.21
C ARG A 36 0.17 -7.70 -30.55
N ARG A 37 -0.09 -8.58 -29.58
CA ARG A 37 0.95 -9.45 -28.98
C ARG A 37 1.53 -10.42 -29.99
N ARG A 38 0.71 -11.01 -30.87
CA ARG A 38 1.21 -11.88 -31.95
C ARG A 38 2.10 -11.12 -32.92
N HIS A 39 1.71 -9.92 -33.33
CA HIS A 39 2.54 -9.11 -34.22
C HIS A 39 3.88 -8.71 -33.59
N ARG A 40 3.90 -8.31 -32.31
CA ARG A 40 5.15 -7.99 -31.60
C ARG A 40 6.09 -9.20 -31.49
N ARG A 41 5.55 -10.40 -31.26
CA ARG A 41 6.35 -11.64 -31.25
C ARG A 41 6.91 -11.99 -32.63
N ALA A 42 6.14 -11.76 -33.70
CA ALA A 42 6.60 -11.98 -35.06
C ALA A 42 7.73 -11.00 -35.46
N VAL A 43 7.63 -9.74 -35.06
CA VAL A 43 8.68 -8.74 -35.31
C VAL A 43 9.95 -9.03 -34.48
N ALA A 44 9.81 -9.45 -33.22
CA ALA A 44 10.96 -9.83 -32.38
C ALA A 44 11.70 -11.07 -32.91
N ALA A 45 10.98 -12.05 -33.48
CA ALA A 45 11.58 -13.26 -34.04
C ALA A 45 12.41 -12.98 -35.32
N MET A 46 12.04 -11.96 -36.11
CA MET A 46 12.80 -11.56 -37.31
C MET A 46 14.07 -10.76 -37.00
N ALA A 47 14.22 -10.20 -35.80
CA ALA A 47 15.41 -9.47 -35.39
C ALA A 47 16.59 -10.38 -34.96
N THR A 48 16.35 -11.67 -34.76
CA THR A 48 17.34 -12.63 -34.20
C THR A 48 18.13 -13.45 -35.23
N VAL A 49 18.03 -13.15 -36.54
CA VAL A 49 18.65 -13.98 -37.60
C VAL A 49 20.05 -13.51 -38.06
N PHE A 50 20.60 -12.40 -37.54
CA PHE A 50 21.82 -11.79 -38.15
C PHE A 50 23.09 -11.65 -37.31
N VAL A 51 23.35 -12.51 -36.31
CA VAL A 51 24.68 -12.58 -35.69
C VAL A 51 25.09 -14.04 -35.45
N LEU A 52 25.75 -14.64 -36.43
CA LEU A 52 26.48 -15.90 -36.32
C LEU A 52 27.88 -15.68 -36.92
N ALA A 53 28.85 -15.34 -36.08
CA ALA A 53 30.27 -15.52 -36.38
C ALA A 53 31.10 -15.64 -35.08
N ALA A 54 31.59 -16.86 -34.87
CA ALA A 54 32.80 -17.26 -34.13
C ALA A 54 32.96 -16.92 -32.64
N VAL A 55 32.82 -17.94 -31.77
CA VAL A 55 33.55 -18.03 -30.49
C VAL A 55 34.09 -19.47 -30.34
N PRO A 56 35.38 -19.67 -30.02
CA PRO A 56 35.96 -21.00 -29.82
C PRO A 56 35.57 -21.58 -28.46
N ALA A 57 35.47 -22.91 -28.42
CA ALA A 57 35.18 -23.69 -27.23
C ALA A 57 36.29 -23.54 -26.18
N ILE A 58 35.94 -22.97 -25.01
CA ILE A 58 36.76 -23.05 -23.80
C ILE A 58 36.15 -24.15 -22.93
N ALA A 59 36.93 -25.21 -22.70
CA ALA A 59 36.59 -26.28 -21.78
C ALA A 59 36.57 -25.74 -20.34
N VAL A 60 35.39 -25.69 -19.72
CA VAL A 60 35.24 -25.35 -18.31
C VAL A 60 35.39 -26.63 -17.50
N THR A 61 36.51 -26.76 -16.81
CA THR A 61 36.72 -27.72 -15.73
C THR A 61 35.90 -27.29 -14.51
N ALA A 62 34.98 -28.15 -14.09
CA ALA A 62 34.17 -27.95 -12.89
C ALA A 62 35.03 -28.20 -11.64
N ASN A 63 35.64 -27.15 -11.10
CA ASN A 63 36.19 -27.16 -9.75
C ASN A 63 35.19 -26.49 -8.80
N SER A 64 34.66 -27.30 -7.87
CA SER A 64 33.84 -26.86 -6.77
C SER A 64 34.67 -26.03 -5.79
N LEU A 65 34.68 -24.72 -5.97
CA LEU A 65 35.08 -23.78 -4.93
C LEU A 65 33.80 -23.21 -4.31
N GLN A 66 33.60 -23.51 -3.03
CA GLN A 66 32.75 -22.70 -2.15
C GLN A 66 33.35 -21.30 -2.11
N GLU A 67 32.96 -20.49 -3.09
CA GLU A 67 33.32 -19.08 -3.16
C GLU A 67 32.61 -18.39 -1.99
N ARG A 68 33.40 -17.95 -1.00
CA ARG A 68 32.93 -16.99 0.00
C ARG A 68 32.39 -15.82 -0.81
N VAL A 69 31.07 -15.62 -0.79
CA VAL A 69 30.41 -14.45 -1.37
C VAL A 69 31.07 -13.24 -0.74
N THR A 70 32.00 -12.65 -1.49
CA THR A 70 32.69 -11.44 -1.09
C THR A 70 31.64 -10.37 -1.31
N VAL A 71 30.99 -9.93 -0.23
CA VAL A 71 30.01 -8.86 -0.29
C VAL A 71 30.70 -7.68 -0.99
N PRO A 72 30.25 -7.26 -2.18
CA PRO A 72 30.92 -6.19 -2.90
C PRO A 72 30.98 -4.97 -1.99
N VAL A 73 32.18 -4.41 -1.83
CA VAL A 73 32.39 -3.16 -1.09
C VAL A 73 31.53 -2.10 -1.77
N LEU A 74 30.39 -1.77 -1.16
CA LEU A 74 29.42 -0.82 -1.66
C LEU A 74 30.12 0.52 -1.87
N ALA A 75 30.14 1.00 -3.11
CA ALA A 75 30.65 2.33 -3.44
C ALA A 75 30.01 3.38 -2.51
N SER A 76 30.83 4.34 -2.06
CA SER A 76 30.35 5.51 -1.33
C SER A 76 29.24 6.18 -2.15
N PRO A 77 28.17 6.68 -1.50
CA PRO A 77 27.08 7.34 -2.19
C PRO A 77 27.65 8.42 -3.09
N SER A 78 27.27 8.43 -4.37
CA SER A 78 27.65 9.53 -5.28
C SER A 78 27.01 10.80 -4.71
N PRO A 79 27.79 11.72 -4.12
CA PRO A 79 27.22 12.89 -3.49
C PRO A 79 26.67 13.78 -4.62
N GLY A 80 25.34 13.90 -4.73
CA GLY A 80 24.74 14.86 -5.67
C GLY A 80 23.38 14.53 -6.26
N ARG A 81 22.74 13.39 -5.96
CA ARG A 81 21.47 13.03 -6.62
C ARG A 81 20.19 13.24 -5.78
N TRP A 82 20.31 13.58 -4.49
CA TRP A 82 19.17 13.73 -3.56
C TRP A 82 19.16 15.07 -2.81
N HIS A 83 19.77 16.11 -3.40
CA HIS A 83 19.88 17.45 -2.82
C HIS A 83 18.58 17.92 -2.15
N GLY A 84 18.64 18.12 -0.84
CA GLY A 84 17.54 18.66 -0.02
C GLY A 84 16.96 17.64 0.95
N LEU A 85 17.03 16.33 0.66
CA LEU A 85 16.61 15.30 1.62
C LEU A 85 17.47 15.30 2.87
N GLU A 86 18.76 15.63 2.74
CA GLU A 86 19.72 15.70 3.84
C GLU A 86 19.31 16.75 4.88
N GLU A 87 18.45 17.70 4.53
CA GLU A 87 17.98 18.73 5.44
C GLU A 87 16.86 18.24 6.37
N PHE A 88 16.16 17.16 5.98
CA PHE A 88 15.07 16.57 6.73
C PHE A 88 15.50 15.42 7.64
N VAL A 89 16.68 14.82 7.45
CA VAL A 89 17.10 13.60 8.15
C VAL A 89 18.34 13.81 9.02
N ASP A 90 18.41 13.13 10.16
CA ASP A 90 19.61 13.11 11.01
C ASP A 90 20.71 12.27 10.32
N PRO A 91 21.84 12.89 9.89
CA PRO A 91 22.90 12.17 9.17
C PRO A 91 23.52 11.04 9.99
N ALA A 92 23.54 11.15 11.32
CA ALA A 92 24.06 10.11 12.21
C ALA A 92 23.15 8.86 12.22
N SER A 93 21.89 9.02 11.81
CA SER A 93 20.90 7.97 11.72
C SER A 93 20.77 7.38 10.31
N VAL A 94 21.71 7.58 9.38
CA VAL A 94 21.58 6.97 8.05
C VAL A 94 22.08 5.52 8.09
N LYS A 95 21.25 4.57 7.63
CA LYS A 95 21.64 3.17 7.36
C LYS A 95 21.37 2.81 5.91
N ARG A 96 22.12 1.83 5.41
CA ARG A 96 22.04 1.35 4.02
C ARG A 96 21.40 -0.03 4.00
N VAL A 97 20.28 -0.16 3.31
CA VAL A 97 19.61 -1.44 3.03
C VAL A 97 19.96 -1.84 1.59
N PRO A 98 20.77 -2.90 1.38
CA PRO A 98 21.13 -3.34 0.04
C PRO A 98 19.91 -3.71 -0.79
N ARG A 99 19.89 -3.31 -2.07
CA ARG A 99 18.85 -3.79 -2.99
C ARG A 99 19.17 -5.15 -3.58
N VAL A 100 20.43 -5.57 -3.61
CA VAL A 100 20.76 -6.91 -4.12
C VAL A 100 20.48 -7.93 -3.02
N LEU A 101 19.52 -8.82 -3.28
CA LEU A 101 19.12 -9.89 -2.39
C LEU A 101 20.08 -11.09 -2.52
N PRO A 102 20.14 -12.00 -1.51
CA PRO A 102 21.03 -13.17 -1.55
C PRO A 102 20.83 -14.10 -2.74
N ASP A 103 19.63 -14.11 -3.33
CA ASP A 103 19.27 -14.91 -4.50
C ASP A 103 19.50 -14.17 -5.84
N GLY A 104 20.08 -12.97 -5.80
CA GLY A 104 20.34 -12.13 -6.97
C GLY A 104 19.15 -11.29 -7.43
N LEU A 105 17.99 -11.37 -6.76
CA LEU A 105 16.86 -10.48 -7.02
C LEU A 105 17.17 -9.05 -6.54
N ARG A 106 16.42 -8.08 -7.06
CA ARG A 106 16.46 -6.69 -6.57
C ARG A 106 15.29 -6.45 -5.61
N PHE A 107 15.62 -6.12 -4.36
CA PHE A 107 14.70 -5.63 -3.35
C PHE A 107 14.07 -4.32 -3.82
N HIS A 108 12.75 -4.31 -3.76
CA HIS A 108 11.90 -3.16 -4.01
C HIS A 108 11.08 -2.92 -2.75
N ALA A 109 11.38 -1.82 -2.04
CA ALA A 109 10.67 -1.44 -0.85
C ALA A 109 9.21 -1.10 -1.21
N MET A 110 8.27 -1.53 -0.38
CA MET A 110 6.83 -1.30 -0.60
C MET A 110 6.16 -0.65 0.61
N ALA A 111 6.75 -0.81 1.80
CA ALA A 111 6.30 -0.20 3.04
C ALA A 111 7.47 0.12 3.97
N LEU A 112 7.26 1.12 4.83
CA LEU A 112 8.13 1.52 5.93
C LEU A 112 7.29 1.52 7.21
N SER A 113 7.78 0.91 8.29
CA SER A 113 7.10 0.94 9.59
C SER A 113 7.48 2.18 10.40
N PRO A 114 6.68 2.58 11.41
CA PRO A 114 7.04 3.62 12.38
C PRO A 114 8.32 3.34 13.18
N ASP A 115 8.80 2.09 13.19
CA ASP A 115 10.03 1.66 13.86
C ASP A 115 11.24 1.64 12.91
N GLY A 116 11.04 2.00 11.64
CA GLY A 116 12.10 2.08 10.63
C GLY A 116 12.38 0.76 9.93
N GLU A 117 11.50 -0.23 10.07
CA GLU A 117 11.59 -1.48 9.33
C GLU A 117 11.10 -1.30 7.91
N VAL A 118 11.85 -1.86 6.96
CA VAL A 118 11.56 -1.78 5.53
C VAL A 118 11.02 -3.12 5.07
N LEU A 119 9.82 -3.12 4.52
CA LEU A 119 9.17 -4.31 3.96
C LEU A 119 9.07 -4.15 2.45
N GLY A 120 9.37 -5.22 1.72
CA GLY A 120 9.35 -5.18 0.26
C GLY A 120 9.38 -6.56 -0.39
N THR A 121 9.51 -6.55 -1.71
CA THR A 121 9.54 -7.76 -2.54
C THR A 121 10.88 -7.87 -3.27
N GLY A 122 11.29 -9.09 -3.60
CA GLY A 122 12.31 -9.31 -4.62
C GLY A 122 11.71 -9.13 -6.01
N ARG A 123 12.47 -8.61 -6.98
CA ARG A 123 12.11 -8.56 -8.39
C ARG A 123 13.31 -8.96 -9.24
N SER A 124 13.10 -9.78 -10.26
CA SER A 124 14.15 -10.06 -11.24
C SER A 124 14.55 -8.78 -11.98
N ALA A 125 15.81 -8.70 -12.45
CA ALA A 125 16.26 -7.55 -13.22
C ALA A 125 15.41 -7.37 -14.50
N GLY A 126 15.00 -6.12 -14.76
CA GLY A 126 14.22 -5.72 -15.94
C GLY A 126 12.83 -5.18 -15.62
N ALA A 127 12.26 -4.43 -16.57
CA ALA A 127 10.98 -3.71 -16.43
C ALA A 127 9.75 -4.59 -16.13
N GLN A 128 9.86 -5.92 -16.34
CA GLN A 128 8.76 -6.87 -16.17
C GLN A 128 9.01 -7.88 -15.05
N GLY A 129 10.00 -7.65 -14.18
CA GLY A 129 10.26 -8.50 -13.03
C GLY A 129 9.00 -8.60 -12.16
N ARG A 130 8.46 -9.82 -12.05
CA ARG A 130 7.31 -10.09 -11.18
C ARG A 130 7.78 -10.03 -9.72
N PRO A 131 6.95 -9.48 -8.80
CA PRO A 131 7.20 -9.56 -7.37
C PRO A 131 7.40 -11.02 -6.96
N GLN A 132 8.44 -11.29 -6.18
CA GLN A 132 8.81 -12.61 -5.71
C GLN A 132 9.25 -12.54 -4.24
N GLY A 133 8.48 -13.23 -3.40
CA GLY A 133 8.71 -13.30 -1.96
C GLY A 133 8.46 -11.98 -1.23
N VAL A 134 8.50 -12.07 0.10
CA VAL A 134 8.40 -10.94 1.02
C VAL A 134 9.70 -10.90 1.79
N TRP A 135 10.31 -9.71 1.85
CA TRP A 135 11.60 -9.47 2.45
C TRP A 135 11.49 -8.29 3.41
N ALA A 136 12.17 -8.38 4.55
CA ALA A 136 12.22 -7.32 5.55
C ALA A 136 13.66 -7.00 5.92
N ALA A 137 13.95 -5.72 6.12
CA ALA A 137 15.20 -5.24 6.71
C ALA A 137 14.83 -4.38 7.93
N THR A 138 15.53 -4.57 9.04
CA THR A 138 15.29 -3.78 10.25
C THR A 138 16.33 -2.67 10.35
N TRP A 139 16.06 -1.69 11.20
CA TRP A 139 17.04 -0.64 11.50
C TRP A 139 18.35 -1.21 12.08
N GLU A 140 18.24 -2.26 12.90
CA GLU A 140 19.36 -2.90 13.61
C GLU A 140 20.13 -3.88 12.71
N ASP A 141 19.41 -4.56 11.81
CA ASP A 141 19.95 -5.45 10.79
C ASP A 141 19.44 -5.03 9.40
N PRO A 142 20.16 -4.13 8.71
CA PRO A 142 19.69 -3.57 7.45
C PRO A 142 19.85 -4.53 6.27
N LEU A 143 20.32 -5.76 6.48
CA LEU A 143 20.37 -6.77 5.43
C LEU A 143 18.97 -7.40 5.24
N PRO A 144 18.35 -7.30 4.05
CA PRO A 144 17.05 -7.91 3.83
C PRO A 144 17.06 -9.42 4.07
N ARG A 145 16.12 -9.88 4.88
CA ARG A 145 15.86 -11.29 5.16
C ARG A 145 14.51 -11.69 4.60
N ALA A 146 14.43 -12.90 4.05
CA ALA A 146 13.18 -13.42 3.55
C ALA A 146 12.22 -13.66 4.73
N VAL A 147 11.08 -12.98 4.70
CA VAL A 147 9.91 -13.24 5.54
C VAL A 147 9.11 -14.41 4.95
N LYS A 148 8.97 -14.41 3.62
CA LYS A 148 8.32 -15.47 2.85
C LYS A 148 9.05 -15.65 1.53
N THR A 149 9.60 -16.83 1.28
CA THR A 149 10.08 -17.19 -0.06
C THR A 149 8.95 -17.78 -0.88
N GLY A 150 8.94 -17.60 -2.19
CA GLY A 150 7.90 -18.18 -3.02
C GLY A 150 8.06 -17.93 -4.50
N ALA A 151 7.13 -18.51 -5.27
CA ALA A 151 6.96 -18.20 -6.68
C ALA A 151 6.49 -16.74 -6.86
N PRO A 152 6.65 -16.17 -8.06
CA PRO A 152 6.19 -14.82 -8.29
C PRO A 152 4.68 -14.68 -8.09
N ASP A 153 4.27 -13.69 -7.31
CA ASP A 153 2.87 -13.41 -6.99
C ASP A 153 2.40 -12.16 -7.74
N PRO A 154 1.52 -12.29 -8.76
CA PRO A 154 1.01 -11.14 -9.49
C PRO A 154 0.08 -10.24 -8.65
N TYR A 155 -0.38 -10.70 -7.48
CA TYR A 155 -1.26 -9.95 -6.58
C TYR A 155 -0.50 -9.15 -5.52
N LEU A 156 0.83 -9.27 -5.45
CA LEU A 156 1.67 -8.53 -4.51
C LEU A 156 1.90 -7.08 -4.99
N TRP A 157 0.88 -6.24 -4.86
CA TRP A 157 0.90 -4.83 -5.27
C TRP A 157 0.97 -3.83 -4.10
N ALA A 158 0.71 -4.28 -2.87
CA ALA A 158 0.87 -3.49 -1.65
C ALA A 158 1.39 -4.37 -0.52
N MET A 159 1.99 -3.72 0.47
CA MET A 159 2.33 -4.30 1.76
C MET A 159 2.08 -3.26 2.84
N ALA A 160 1.86 -3.69 4.08
CA ALA A 160 1.72 -2.82 5.23
C ALA A 160 2.65 -3.31 6.33
N ALA A 161 3.47 -2.41 6.86
CA ALA A 161 4.45 -2.70 7.91
C ALA A 161 4.08 -1.89 9.16
N GLY A 162 3.69 -2.58 10.23
CA GLY A 162 3.31 -2.00 11.51
C GLY A 162 4.33 -2.35 12.58
N GLU A 163 4.09 -1.86 13.80
CA GLU A 163 5.03 -2.02 14.92
C GLU A 163 5.37 -3.49 15.24
N ASN A 164 4.38 -4.40 15.13
CA ASN A 164 4.54 -5.80 15.51
C ASN A 164 4.08 -6.79 14.44
N SER A 165 3.69 -6.31 13.26
CA SER A 165 3.15 -7.17 12.22
C SER A 165 3.37 -6.63 10.82
N TYR A 166 3.57 -7.56 9.89
CA TYR A 166 3.55 -7.31 8.46
C TYR A 166 2.29 -7.91 7.85
N MET A 167 1.71 -7.24 6.86
CA MET A 167 0.54 -7.70 6.14
C MET A 167 0.74 -7.53 4.62
N TRP A 168 0.38 -8.55 3.85
CA TRP A 168 0.51 -8.55 2.39
C TRP A 168 -0.51 -9.52 1.76
N PRO A 169 -0.85 -9.34 0.48
CA PRO A 169 -1.68 -10.28 -0.24
C PRO A 169 -0.89 -11.50 -0.70
N ASN A 170 -1.51 -12.68 -0.62
CA ASN A 170 -1.03 -13.90 -1.25
C ASN A 170 -2.13 -14.46 -2.13
N GLY A 171 -2.07 -14.20 -3.43
CA GLY A 171 -3.15 -14.57 -4.35
C GLY A 171 -4.49 -13.91 -3.98
N GLY A 172 -5.51 -14.75 -3.75
CA GLY A 172 -6.84 -14.33 -3.28
C GLY A 172 -6.99 -14.29 -1.76
N SER A 173 -5.88 -14.22 -1.02
CA SER A 173 -5.89 -14.15 0.44
C SER A 173 -5.06 -12.99 0.96
N LEU A 174 -5.35 -12.55 2.19
CA LEU A 174 -4.55 -11.60 2.94
C LEU A 174 -3.81 -12.35 4.03
N GLU A 175 -2.49 -12.21 4.08
CA GLU A 175 -1.62 -12.87 5.05
C GLU A 175 -0.98 -11.87 6.01
N CYS A 176 -0.58 -12.37 7.18
CA CYS A 176 0.09 -11.60 8.21
C CYS A 176 1.15 -12.44 8.93
N VAL A 177 2.24 -11.80 9.36
CA VAL A 177 3.21 -12.41 10.28
C VAL A 177 3.56 -11.44 11.40
N VAL A 178 3.81 -11.98 12.59
CA VAL A 178 4.32 -11.21 13.73
C VAL A 178 5.81 -10.97 13.53
N VAL A 179 6.23 -9.71 13.64
CA VAL A 179 7.64 -9.30 13.49
C VAL A 179 8.52 -10.05 14.48
N GLY A 180 9.69 -10.50 14.03
CA GLY A 180 10.67 -11.22 14.86
C GLY A 180 10.26 -12.64 15.30
N SER A 181 9.03 -13.09 15.05
CA SER A 181 8.55 -14.40 15.55
C SER A 181 9.19 -15.60 14.85
N GLY A 182 9.74 -15.42 13.64
CA GLY A 182 10.20 -16.51 12.77
C GLY A 182 9.09 -17.49 12.37
N GLY A 183 7.83 -17.21 12.72
CA GLY A 183 6.69 -18.08 12.49
C GLY A 183 6.22 -18.05 11.04
N ALA A 184 5.48 -19.09 10.66
CA ALA A 184 4.82 -19.12 9.35
C ALA A 184 3.77 -17.99 9.24
N PRO A 185 3.59 -17.38 8.06
CA PRO A 185 2.50 -16.45 7.80
C PRO A 185 1.13 -17.07 8.12
N ARG A 186 0.24 -16.28 8.70
CA ARG A 186 -1.15 -16.63 8.99
C ARG A 186 -2.07 -15.99 7.98
N VAL A 187 -3.10 -16.71 7.55
CA VAL A 187 -4.15 -16.16 6.69
C VAL A 187 -5.12 -15.35 7.56
N LEU A 188 -5.24 -14.06 7.28
CA LEU A 188 -6.24 -13.17 7.88
C LEU A 188 -7.59 -13.28 7.16
N ASP A 189 -7.57 -13.33 5.84
CA ASP A 189 -8.77 -13.36 5.02
C ASP A 189 -8.52 -14.23 3.79
N ASP A 190 -9.21 -15.37 3.71
CA ASP A 190 -9.12 -16.32 2.59
C ASP A 190 -9.99 -15.92 1.39
N ARG A 191 -10.74 -14.82 1.51
CA ARG A 191 -11.66 -14.30 0.49
C ARG A 191 -11.32 -12.87 0.09
N TRP A 192 -10.06 -12.46 0.30
CA TRP A 192 -9.58 -11.16 -0.14
C TRP A 192 -9.58 -11.07 -1.67
N ASN A 193 -10.25 -10.04 -2.21
CA ASN A 193 -10.62 -10.00 -3.63
C ASN A 193 -9.62 -9.26 -4.54
N ALA A 194 -8.41 -8.99 -4.05
CA ALA A 194 -7.38 -8.22 -4.73
C ALA A 194 -7.65 -6.73 -4.99
N ARG A 195 -8.80 -6.21 -4.55
CA ARG A 195 -9.21 -4.82 -4.78
C ARG A 195 -9.29 -4.00 -3.50
N THR A 196 -9.52 -4.65 -2.35
CA THR A 196 -9.64 -3.93 -1.09
C THR A 196 -8.26 -3.58 -0.54
N ARG A 197 -8.15 -2.35 -0.02
CA ARG A 197 -6.95 -1.89 0.67
C ARG A 197 -6.90 -2.45 2.09
N PHE A 198 -5.69 -2.47 2.62
CA PHE A 198 -5.40 -2.91 3.97
C PHE A 198 -4.29 -2.03 4.55
N PHE A 199 -4.31 -1.84 5.86
CA PHE A 199 -3.40 -0.96 6.57
C PHE A 199 -3.05 -1.56 7.92
N THR A 200 -1.94 -1.08 8.48
CA THR A 200 -1.59 -1.33 9.87
C THR A 200 -1.12 -0.04 10.52
N ASP A 201 -1.53 0.17 11.76
CA ASP A 201 -1.06 1.28 12.59
C ASP A 201 -1.16 0.87 14.07
N ARG A 202 -0.11 1.15 14.86
CA ARG A 202 -0.04 0.83 16.30
C ARG A 202 -0.45 -0.60 16.65
N GLY A 203 0.01 -1.56 15.85
CA GLY A 203 -0.31 -2.98 15.99
C GLY A 203 -1.70 -3.40 15.49
N VAL A 204 -2.60 -2.45 15.20
CA VAL A 204 -3.92 -2.76 14.66
C VAL A 204 -3.83 -3.03 13.15
N LEU A 205 -4.53 -4.06 12.70
CA LEU A 205 -4.67 -4.46 11.30
C LEU A 205 -6.08 -4.16 10.84
N VAL A 206 -6.21 -3.45 9.71
CA VAL A 206 -7.51 -3.00 9.20
C VAL A 206 -7.58 -3.28 7.70
N TRP A 207 -8.68 -3.87 7.24
CA TRP A 207 -8.99 -4.02 5.81
C TRP A 207 -10.50 -3.96 5.56
N THR A 208 -10.89 -3.79 4.30
CA THR A 208 -12.31 -3.85 3.91
C THR A 208 -12.67 -5.24 3.42
N ARG A 209 -13.89 -5.69 3.74
CA ARG A 209 -14.47 -6.91 3.18
C ARG A 209 -15.85 -6.63 2.60
N GLU A 210 -15.98 -6.84 1.29
CA GLU A 210 -17.21 -6.51 0.53
C GLU A 210 -18.43 -7.29 1.02
N ASP A 211 -18.27 -8.55 1.41
CA ASP A 211 -19.35 -9.42 1.91
C ASP A 211 -19.87 -9.01 3.30
N ARG A 212 -19.08 -8.26 4.08
CA ARG A 212 -19.45 -7.82 5.43
C ARG A 212 -19.89 -6.37 5.52
N LYS A 213 -19.81 -5.61 4.43
CA LYS A 213 -20.19 -4.18 4.40
C LYS A 213 -19.59 -3.37 5.56
N GLY A 214 -18.27 -3.48 5.74
CA GLY A 214 -17.58 -2.80 6.84
C GLY A 214 -16.07 -2.99 6.83
N LEU A 215 -15.44 -2.44 7.86
CA LEU A 215 -14.02 -2.63 8.15
C LEU A 215 -13.84 -3.84 9.05
N VAL A 216 -12.92 -4.72 8.68
CA VAL A 216 -12.46 -5.79 9.57
C VAL A 216 -11.24 -5.27 10.32
N VAL A 217 -11.26 -5.42 11.64
CA VAL A 217 -10.23 -4.92 12.56
C VAL A 217 -9.75 -6.08 13.42
N THR A 218 -8.44 -6.20 13.64
CA THR A 218 -7.84 -7.10 14.61
C THR A 218 -6.57 -6.47 15.18
N ASP A 219 -6.23 -6.80 16.42
CA ASP A 219 -5.09 -6.26 17.17
C ASP A 219 -3.76 -7.00 16.89
N HIS A 220 -3.80 -8.14 16.22
CA HIS A 220 -2.62 -8.89 15.75
C HIS A 220 -3.01 -9.98 14.73
N CYS A 221 -2.00 -10.66 14.14
CA CYS A 221 -2.20 -11.71 13.12
C CYS A 221 -3.01 -12.94 13.58
N GLY A 222 -3.23 -13.11 14.89
CA GLY A 222 -4.02 -14.18 15.49
C GLY A 222 -5.21 -13.67 16.31
N GLY A 223 -5.44 -12.36 16.28
CA GLY A 223 -6.44 -11.70 17.09
C GLY A 223 -7.85 -12.01 16.62
N ARG A 224 -8.80 -11.70 17.50
CA ARG A 224 -10.22 -11.78 17.17
C ARG A 224 -10.53 -10.69 16.16
N GLN A 225 -11.14 -11.08 15.05
CA GLN A 225 -11.60 -10.14 14.03
C GLN A 225 -12.94 -9.53 14.42
N GLU A 226 -12.98 -8.21 14.47
CA GLU A 226 -14.18 -7.41 14.71
C GLU A 226 -14.59 -6.70 13.43
N VAL A 227 -15.89 -6.48 13.26
CA VAL A 227 -16.44 -5.83 12.06
C VAL A 227 -17.06 -4.51 12.49
N VAL A 228 -16.49 -3.43 11.98
CA VAL A 228 -16.93 -2.06 12.24
C VAL A 228 -17.79 -1.61 11.05
N PRO A 229 -19.08 -1.27 11.26
CA PRO A 229 -19.93 -0.79 10.18
C PRO A 229 -19.37 0.49 9.56
N ALA A 230 -19.05 0.43 8.27
CA ALA A 230 -18.50 1.54 7.51
C ALA A 230 -18.80 1.35 6.02
N GLU A 231 -19.11 2.45 5.34
CA GLU A 231 -19.34 2.46 3.90
C GLU A 231 -18.21 3.18 3.18
N GLY A 232 -18.00 2.83 1.91
CA GLY A 232 -16.99 3.43 1.05
C GLY A 232 -15.70 2.61 0.94
N LEU A 233 -14.66 3.24 0.40
CA LEU A 233 -13.34 2.65 0.21
C LEU A 233 -12.41 3.06 1.35
N LEU A 234 -11.73 2.10 1.99
CA LEU A 234 -10.70 2.39 2.97
C LEU A 234 -9.49 3.05 2.29
N GLU A 235 -9.15 4.27 2.68
CA GLU A 235 -8.08 5.06 2.06
C GLU A 235 -6.85 5.22 2.97
N ALA A 236 -7.03 5.30 4.29
CA ALA A 236 -5.94 5.41 5.26
C ALA A 236 -6.37 4.95 6.67
N VAL A 237 -5.41 4.70 7.56
CA VAL A 237 -5.62 4.41 8.98
C VAL A 237 -4.66 5.22 9.83
N ALA A 238 -5.16 5.76 10.93
CA ALA A 238 -4.41 6.32 12.03
C ALA A 238 -5.17 6.03 13.33
N TYR A 239 -4.84 4.93 13.99
CA TYR A 239 -5.57 4.40 15.13
C TYR A 239 -5.72 5.48 16.24
N PRO A 240 -6.96 5.72 16.73
CA PRO A 240 -8.14 4.84 16.66
C PRO A 240 -9.08 5.08 15.47
N TYR A 241 -8.64 5.74 14.40
CA TYR A 241 -9.47 6.10 13.26
C TYR A 241 -9.07 5.42 11.96
N ALA A 242 -10.07 5.11 11.13
CA ALA A 242 -9.92 4.84 9.71
C ALA A 242 -10.51 5.99 8.89
N TYR A 243 -10.02 6.17 7.68
CA TYR A 243 -10.49 7.19 6.75
C TYR A 243 -11.05 6.50 5.51
N MET A 244 -12.36 6.70 5.30
CA MET A 244 -13.15 6.07 4.25
C MET A 244 -13.54 7.11 3.21
N ARG A 245 -13.41 6.78 1.91
CA ARG A 245 -13.93 7.62 0.84
C ARG A 245 -15.30 7.14 0.40
N GLN A 246 -16.29 8.04 0.43
CA GLN A 246 -17.67 7.80 0.02
C GLN A 246 -18.20 9.03 -0.69
N GLU A 247 -18.73 8.87 -1.91
CA GLU A 247 -19.44 9.94 -2.64
C GLU A 247 -18.69 11.28 -2.74
N GLY A 248 -17.38 11.24 -3.01
CA GLY A 248 -16.57 12.47 -3.10
C GLY A 248 -16.27 13.15 -1.77
N ARG A 249 -16.45 12.43 -0.65
CA ARG A 249 -16.11 12.88 0.71
C ARG A 249 -15.18 11.89 1.39
N ILE A 250 -14.44 12.38 2.38
CA ILE A 250 -13.66 11.54 3.31
C ILE A 250 -14.40 11.51 4.65
N ASN A 251 -14.75 10.33 5.12
CA ASN A 251 -15.33 10.09 6.43
C ASN A 251 -14.25 9.55 7.36
N ARG A 252 -14.15 10.11 8.57
CA ARG A 252 -13.36 9.55 9.66
C ARG A 252 -14.25 8.60 10.45
N VAL A 253 -13.84 7.34 10.58
CA VAL A 253 -14.56 6.28 11.30
C VAL A 253 -13.75 5.88 12.53
N HIS A 254 -14.35 5.94 13.72
CA HIS A 254 -13.72 5.43 14.94
C HIS A 254 -13.78 3.90 14.93
N LEU A 255 -12.63 3.23 14.99
CA LEU A 255 -12.51 1.79 14.81
C LEU A 255 -13.15 0.95 15.93
N GLU A 256 -13.36 1.53 17.12
CA GLU A 256 -14.01 0.80 18.23
C GLU A 256 -15.53 1.04 18.28
N SER A 257 -15.99 2.29 18.15
CA SER A 257 -17.42 2.63 18.27
C SER A 257 -18.18 2.57 16.95
N GLY A 258 -17.48 2.58 15.81
CA GLY A 258 -18.07 2.75 14.49
C GLY A 258 -18.63 4.16 14.23
N GLU A 259 -18.41 5.12 15.13
CA GLU A 259 -18.83 6.51 14.93
C GLU A 259 -18.18 7.11 13.69
N GLN A 260 -18.97 7.75 12.83
CA GLN A 260 -18.51 8.34 11.57
C GLN A 260 -18.72 9.85 11.56
N VAL A 261 -17.67 10.57 11.16
CA VAL A 261 -17.69 12.02 10.99
C VAL A 261 -17.19 12.37 9.60
N ALA A 262 -18.05 13.01 8.80
CA ALA A 262 -17.65 13.53 7.51
C ALA A 262 -16.63 14.67 7.70
N LEU A 263 -15.48 14.57 7.05
CA LEU A 263 -14.52 15.66 6.96
C LEU A 263 -15.00 16.64 5.89
N GLN A 264 -14.78 17.93 6.10
CA GLN A 264 -15.02 18.97 5.09
C GLN A 264 -13.93 18.89 4.00
N ALA A 265 -13.95 17.81 3.22
CA ALA A 265 -13.15 17.64 2.02
C ALA A 265 -14.13 17.51 0.85
N SER A 266 -14.26 18.56 0.05
CA SER A 266 -14.94 18.46 -1.24
C SER A 266 -13.94 17.91 -2.24
N LEU A 267 -14.05 16.62 -2.56
CA LEU A 267 -13.16 15.97 -3.52
C LEU A 267 -13.76 16.05 -4.91
N SER A 268 -12.93 16.30 -5.91
CA SER A 268 -13.33 16.13 -7.30
C SER A 268 -13.73 14.66 -7.55
N PRO A 269 -14.91 14.40 -8.14
CA PRO A 269 -15.37 13.03 -8.40
C PRO A 269 -14.50 12.29 -9.42
N TRP A 270 -13.64 13.01 -10.16
CA TRP A 270 -12.79 12.49 -11.22
C TRP A 270 -11.30 12.41 -10.84
N ALA A 271 -10.92 12.99 -9.69
CA ALA A 271 -9.53 13.01 -9.31
C ALA A 271 -9.06 11.65 -8.79
N GLN A 272 -7.83 11.31 -9.15
CA GLN A 272 -7.11 10.26 -8.44
C GLN A 272 -6.74 10.80 -7.06
N ILE A 273 -7.38 10.23 -6.05
CA ILE A 273 -7.19 10.65 -4.65
C ILE A 273 -6.30 9.64 -3.97
N SER A 274 -5.26 10.15 -3.31
CA SER A 274 -4.48 9.42 -2.32
C SER A 274 -4.73 10.05 -0.96
N VAL A 275 -4.95 9.25 0.07
CA VAL A 275 -5.12 9.73 1.45
C VAL A 275 -4.05 9.08 2.30
N ALA A 276 -3.53 9.84 3.26
CA ALA A 276 -2.65 9.34 4.30
C ALA A 276 -3.03 9.97 5.64
N ALA A 277 -2.82 9.25 6.72
CA ALA A 277 -3.13 9.73 8.05
C ALA A 277 -2.08 9.27 9.06
N ASN A 278 -1.95 10.01 10.15
CA ASN A 278 -1.18 9.64 11.33
C ASN A 278 -1.87 10.19 12.59
N ALA A 279 -1.24 10.07 13.75
CA ALA A 279 -1.79 10.57 15.02
C ALA A 279 -2.05 12.10 15.05
N GLN A 280 -1.39 12.85 14.15
CA GLN A 280 -1.43 14.31 14.06
C GLN A 280 -2.40 14.82 13.01
N GLY A 281 -2.85 14.00 12.07
CA GLY A 281 -3.76 14.51 11.05
C GLY A 281 -4.03 13.57 9.90
N VAL A 282 -4.69 14.14 8.90
CA VAL A 282 -4.98 13.49 7.63
C VAL A 282 -4.62 14.42 6.49
N ALA A 283 -4.06 13.85 5.42
CA ALA A 283 -3.77 14.56 4.20
C ALA A 283 -4.33 13.79 3.01
N TRP A 284 -4.65 14.51 1.94
CA TRP A 284 -5.09 13.92 0.70
C TRP A 284 -4.63 14.73 -0.50
N THR A 285 -4.53 14.06 -1.64
CA THR A 285 -4.31 14.69 -2.94
C THR A 285 -5.62 14.77 -3.72
N ASP A 286 -5.85 15.89 -4.39
CA ASP A 286 -6.89 16.06 -5.41
C ASP A 286 -6.21 16.68 -6.65
N GLY A 287 -5.91 15.84 -7.64
CA GLY A 287 -5.10 16.22 -8.79
C GLY A 287 -3.68 16.63 -8.37
N ASP A 288 -3.27 17.85 -8.71
CA ASP A 288 -1.97 18.43 -8.35
C ASP A 288 -1.96 19.16 -7.00
N THR A 289 -3.05 19.07 -6.23
CA THR A 289 -3.17 19.77 -4.94
C THR A 289 -3.10 18.79 -3.78
N LEU A 290 -2.11 18.97 -2.91
CA LEU A 290 -2.01 18.33 -1.61
C LEU A 290 -2.72 19.20 -0.57
N THR A 291 -3.71 18.63 0.12
CA THR A 291 -4.37 19.26 1.27
C THR A 291 -4.07 18.45 2.52
N TYR A 292 -3.87 19.11 3.65
CA TYR A 292 -3.74 18.44 4.94
C TYR A 292 -4.54 19.16 6.02
N LEU A 293 -4.95 18.38 7.01
CA LEU A 293 -5.65 18.79 8.21
C LEU A 293 -4.85 18.33 9.43
N ASP A 294 -4.28 19.28 10.15
CA ASP A 294 -3.55 19.04 11.40
C ASP A 294 -4.52 19.04 12.61
N ARG A 295 -4.18 18.24 13.62
CA ARG A 295 -4.95 18.04 14.85
C ARG A 295 -4.85 19.29 15.70
N GLY A 296 -5.77 20.22 15.47
CA GLY A 296 -5.89 21.47 16.23
C GLY A 296 -5.95 22.72 15.37
N TRP A 297 -5.75 22.60 14.06
CA TRP A 297 -5.80 23.74 13.14
C TRP A 297 -6.94 23.57 12.14
N PRO A 298 -7.88 24.53 12.05
CA PRO A 298 -8.93 24.51 11.03
C PRO A 298 -8.42 24.88 9.63
N VAL A 299 -7.11 25.12 9.46
CA VAL A 299 -6.58 25.71 8.23
C VAL A 299 -6.12 24.63 7.26
N HIS A 300 -6.89 24.47 6.18
CA HIS A 300 -6.43 23.83 4.96
C HIS A 300 -5.37 24.71 4.30
N ARG A 301 -4.13 24.24 4.18
CA ARG A 301 -3.14 24.85 3.29
C ARG A 301 -2.97 23.96 2.06
N PRO A 302 -3.59 24.30 0.93
CA PRO A 302 -3.31 23.61 -0.31
C PRO A 302 -1.87 23.88 -0.72
N VAL A 303 -1.14 22.82 -1.03
CA VAL A 303 0.23 22.84 -1.54
C VAL A 303 0.20 22.22 -2.92
N ARG A 304 0.77 22.90 -3.91
CA ARG A 304 0.82 22.37 -5.27
C ARG A 304 1.95 21.34 -5.37
N LEU A 305 1.62 20.13 -5.79
CA LEU A 305 2.58 19.08 -6.08
C LEU A 305 3.41 19.49 -7.29
N LYS A 306 4.67 19.86 -7.04
CA LYS A 306 5.63 20.13 -8.12
C LYS A 306 5.96 18.83 -8.84
N ASP A 307 6.13 18.93 -10.16
CA ASP A 307 6.56 17.81 -11.01
C ASP A 307 5.66 16.57 -10.94
N HIS A 308 4.35 16.76 -10.70
CA HIS A 308 3.36 15.68 -10.76
C HIS A 308 3.41 15.04 -12.15
N PRO A 309 3.88 13.79 -12.29
CA PRO A 309 3.90 13.14 -13.58
C PRO A 309 2.45 12.95 -14.00
N GLY A 310 2.07 13.46 -15.17
CA GLY A 310 0.67 13.47 -15.64
C GLY A 310 0.00 12.09 -15.63
N ASP A 311 -1.28 12.05 -16.02
CA ASP A 311 -2.34 11.00 -15.95
C ASP A 311 -2.00 9.48 -15.90
N GLN A 312 -0.77 9.04 -16.16
CA GLN A 312 -0.34 7.64 -16.20
C GLN A 312 0.37 7.13 -14.93
N THR A 313 0.54 7.95 -13.89
CA THR A 313 1.15 7.49 -12.63
C THR A 313 0.11 7.27 -11.55
N MET A 314 0.32 6.24 -10.73
CA MET A 314 -0.47 6.05 -9.52
C MET A 314 0.25 6.77 -8.38
N GLY A 315 -0.42 7.78 -7.83
CA GLY A 315 0.05 8.45 -6.63
C GLY A 315 -0.10 7.57 -5.39
N ARG A 316 0.87 7.65 -4.48
CA ARG A 316 0.74 7.17 -3.10
C ARG A 316 1.13 8.29 -2.16
N LEU A 317 0.23 8.63 -1.26
CA LEU A 317 0.49 9.57 -0.19
C LEU A 317 0.87 8.79 1.08
N MET A 318 1.87 9.27 1.80
CA MET A 318 2.31 8.75 3.10
C MET A 318 2.45 9.92 4.06
N TYR A 319 2.13 9.68 5.33
CA TYR A 319 2.20 10.69 6.37
C TYR A 319 3.03 10.18 7.55
N GLY A 320 4.31 10.54 7.57
CA GLY A 320 5.15 10.39 8.77
C GLY A 320 4.71 11.37 9.85
N ASN A 321 5.28 11.32 11.05
CA ASN A 321 4.92 12.21 12.16
C ASN A 321 5.09 13.71 11.84
N ARG A 322 5.99 14.02 10.90
CA ARG A 322 6.33 15.38 10.50
C ARG A 322 6.24 15.63 9.00
N LEU A 323 6.50 14.61 8.18
CA LEU A 323 6.64 14.76 6.73
C LEU A 323 5.47 14.13 6.01
N LEU A 324 4.97 14.85 5.00
CA LEU A 324 4.10 14.32 3.96
C LEU A 324 4.96 13.94 2.77
N VAL A 325 4.81 12.71 2.28
CA VAL A 325 5.51 12.22 1.10
C VAL A 325 4.48 11.76 0.08
N TYR A 326 4.48 12.42 -1.08
CA TYR A 326 3.75 11.96 -2.25
C TYR A 326 4.72 11.27 -3.20
N LEU A 327 4.55 9.96 -3.37
CA LEU A 327 5.27 9.13 -4.33
C LEU A 327 4.44 9.00 -5.60
N SER A 328 5.04 9.28 -6.74
CA SER A 328 4.51 8.93 -8.05
C SER A 328 5.40 7.86 -8.66
N ASP A 329 4.84 6.65 -8.83
CA ASP A 329 5.54 5.53 -9.43
C ASP A 329 4.96 5.15 -10.80
N HIS A 330 5.83 4.63 -11.66
CA HIS A 330 5.42 3.93 -12.86
C HIS A 330 5.44 2.43 -12.58
N SER A 331 4.27 1.78 -12.59
CA SER A 331 4.16 0.33 -12.32
C SER A 331 5.10 -0.55 -13.16
N ASP A 332 5.39 -0.08 -14.37
CA ASP A 332 6.12 -0.81 -15.42
C ASP A 332 7.59 -0.38 -15.54
N GLN A 333 8.05 0.62 -14.78
CA GLN A 333 9.40 1.17 -14.89
C GLN A 333 10.04 1.31 -13.51
N ASP A 334 11.34 1.10 -13.38
CA ASP A 334 12.08 1.35 -12.11
C ASP A 334 12.35 2.87 -11.93
N ILE A 335 11.34 3.68 -12.25
CA ILE A 335 11.34 5.15 -12.23
C ILE A 335 10.22 5.60 -11.30
N ALA A 336 10.58 6.46 -10.37
CA ALA A 336 9.68 7.10 -9.44
C ALA A 336 10.17 8.52 -9.18
N SER A 337 9.24 9.41 -8.87
CA SER A 337 9.52 10.73 -8.32
C SER A 337 8.76 10.90 -7.01
N SER A 338 9.31 11.68 -6.10
CA SER A 338 8.67 11.96 -4.82
C SER A 338 8.70 13.44 -4.52
N PHE A 339 7.61 13.92 -3.93
CA PHE A 339 7.48 15.25 -3.34
C PHE A 339 7.40 15.09 -1.82
N VAL A 340 8.33 15.70 -1.10
CA VAL A 340 8.41 15.68 0.36
C VAL A 340 8.09 17.07 0.88
N TYR A 341 7.18 17.16 1.85
CA TYR A 341 6.72 18.42 2.43
C TYR A 341 6.70 18.34 3.97
N ASP A 342 7.23 19.38 4.62
CA ASP A 342 7.13 19.59 6.07
C ASP A 342 6.09 20.68 6.35
N PRO A 343 4.88 20.32 6.83
CA PRO A 343 3.83 21.28 7.17
C PRO A 343 4.25 22.33 8.20
N SER A 344 5.15 21.98 9.12
CA SER A 344 5.54 22.86 10.23
C SER A 344 6.46 24.00 9.78
N SER A 345 7.35 23.74 8.82
CA SER A 345 8.27 24.74 8.27
C SER A 345 7.88 25.27 6.90
N GLY A 346 6.91 24.64 6.23
CA GLY A 346 6.55 24.93 4.83
C GLY A 346 7.65 24.56 3.83
N ARG A 347 8.61 23.73 4.23
CA ARG A 347 9.72 23.32 3.36
C ARG A 347 9.26 22.19 2.47
N GLU A 348 9.76 22.18 1.24
CA GLU A 348 9.43 21.17 0.25
C GLU A 348 10.65 20.80 -0.58
N VAL A 349 10.70 19.55 -1.03
CA VAL A 349 11.70 19.07 -1.99
C VAL A 349 11.05 18.06 -2.94
N SER A 350 11.32 18.21 -4.23
CA SER A 350 11.02 17.21 -5.26
C SER A 350 12.30 16.45 -5.58
N VAL A 351 12.23 15.12 -5.57
CA VAL A 351 13.36 14.25 -5.93
C VAL A 351 12.97 13.22 -6.98
N PRO A 352 13.85 12.90 -7.95
CA PRO A 352 13.58 11.91 -9.00
C PRO A 352 13.85 10.48 -8.51
N VAL A 353 13.43 10.17 -7.28
CA VAL A 353 13.57 8.85 -6.65
C VAL A 353 12.34 8.49 -5.83
N GLU A 354 12.23 7.22 -5.51
CA GLU A 354 11.28 6.69 -4.55
C GLU A 354 11.65 7.16 -3.13
N VAL A 355 10.66 7.70 -2.41
CA VAL A 355 10.75 8.08 -1.00
C VAL A 355 9.52 7.54 -0.28
N LEU A 356 9.70 6.91 0.89
CA LEU A 356 8.63 6.49 1.80
C LEU A 356 8.79 7.16 3.16
N ALA A 357 7.67 7.41 3.86
CA ALA A 357 7.66 7.96 5.21
C ALA A 357 6.69 7.21 6.12
N ALA A 358 7.10 6.97 7.36
CA ALA A 358 6.27 6.40 8.42
C ALA A 358 6.86 6.76 9.79
N GLY A 359 6.02 7.18 10.74
CA GLY A 359 6.50 7.67 12.04
C GLY A 359 7.60 8.72 11.90
N ASP A 360 8.71 8.54 12.61
CA ASP A 360 9.88 9.44 12.52
C ASP A 360 10.91 8.99 11.47
N TRP A 361 10.53 8.15 10.50
CA TRP A 361 11.46 7.57 9.53
C TRP A 361 11.19 8.03 8.11
N LEU A 362 12.27 8.17 7.36
CA LEU A 362 12.29 8.40 5.93
C LEU A 362 13.16 7.34 5.26
N LEU A 363 12.64 6.74 4.20
CA LEU A 363 13.37 5.82 3.32
C LEU A 363 13.48 6.46 1.95
N TRP A 364 14.64 6.41 1.30
CA TRP A 364 14.76 6.82 -0.09
C TRP A 364 15.74 5.97 -0.87
N ARG A 365 15.54 5.88 -2.19
CA ARG A 365 16.40 5.09 -3.07
C ARG A 365 17.65 5.86 -3.46
N ASP A 366 18.81 5.26 -3.25
CA ASP A 366 20.13 5.72 -3.72
C ASP A 366 20.77 4.59 -4.56
N GLY A 367 20.49 4.60 -5.87
CA GLY A 367 21.01 3.60 -6.80
C GLY A 367 20.61 2.16 -6.45
N ASP A 368 21.59 1.36 -6.03
CA ASP A 368 21.46 -0.05 -5.63
C ASP A 368 21.28 -0.24 -4.11
N VAL A 369 21.07 0.84 -3.36
CA VAL A 369 20.70 0.76 -1.95
C VAL A 369 19.45 1.59 -1.68
N TYR A 370 18.77 1.27 -0.60
CA TYR A 370 17.90 2.22 0.08
C TYR A 370 18.66 2.83 1.25
N LEU A 371 18.45 4.11 1.49
CA LEU A 371 18.87 4.81 2.69
C LEU A 371 17.66 4.97 3.60
N VAL A 372 17.79 4.55 4.85
CA VAL A 372 16.77 4.76 5.90
C VAL A 372 17.37 5.65 6.97
N ALA A 373 16.63 6.66 7.40
CA ALA A 373 17.08 7.59 8.43
C ALA A 373 15.93 8.18 9.24
N ARG A 374 16.25 8.62 10.46
CA ARG A 374 15.31 9.38 11.29
C ARG A 374 15.16 10.79 10.76
N VAL A 375 13.92 11.27 10.76
CA VAL A 375 13.58 12.67 10.48
C VAL A 375 14.11 13.54 11.61
N ARG A 376 14.78 14.65 11.27
CA ARG A 376 15.24 15.63 12.25
C ARG A 376 14.05 16.19 12.99
N GLN A 377 14.08 16.06 14.30
CA GLN A 377 13.31 16.93 15.14
C GLN A 377 13.99 18.30 15.05
N HIS A 378 13.39 19.24 14.31
CA HIS A 378 13.79 20.63 14.48
C HIS A 378 13.60 20.94 15.96
N ALA A 379 14.68 21.35 16.63
CA ALA A 379 14.54 22.03 17.90
C ALA A 379 13.56 23.17 17.61
N GLY A 380 12.32 23.05 18.11
CA GLY A 380 11.32 24.10 17.95
C GLY A 380 11.98 25.43 18.33
N PRO A 381 11.56 26.56 17.73
CA PRO A 381 12.19 27.85 17.99
C PRO A 381 12.38 27.94 19.49
N ARG A 382 13.66 27.88 19.92
CA ARG A 382 13.99 27.93 21.34
C ARG A 382 13.32 29.21 21.75
N THR A 383 12.21 29.11 22.48
CA THR A 383 11.62 30.26 23.13
C THR A 383 12.71 30.63 24.10
N THR A 384 13.60 31.53 23.66
CA THR A 384 14.39 32.35 24.53
C THR A 384 13.36 33.17 25.25
N GLY A 385 12.68 32.53 26.22
CA GLY A 385 11.91 33.22 27.21
C GLY A 385 12.84 34.32 27.71
N PRO A 386 12.37 35.58 27.77
CA PRO A 386 13.20 36.67 28.22
C PRO A 386 13.85 36.19 29.50
N SER A 387 15.18 36.18 29.52
CA SER A 387 15.97 35.91 30.69
C SER A 387 15.60 36.97 31.71
N GLY A 388 14.52 36.71 32.44
CA GLY A 388 14.09 37.53 33.56
C GLY A 388 15.28 37.61 34.51
N PRO A 389 15.57 38.80 35.07
CA PRO A 389 16.66 38.94 36.00
C PRO A 389 16.49 37.88 37.10
N ARG A 390 17.54 37.07 37.27
CA ARG A 390 17.69 36.11 38.37
C ARG A 390 17.48 36.91 39.66
N ALA A 391 16.27 36.88 40.20
CA ALA A 391 16.01 37.42 41.53
C ALA A 391 16.84 36.60 42.51
N GLY A 392 17.72 37.29 43.23
CA GLY A 392 18.52 36.71 44.30
C GLY A 392 17.62 35.98 45.29
N ASN A 393 17.95 34.72 45.51
CA ASN A 393 17.27 33.87 46.46
C ASN A 393 17.96 34.06 47.82
N ASP A 394 17.67 35.17 48.49
CA ASP A 394 17.93 35.33 49.92
C ASP A 394 16.72 34.84 50.71
N GLY A 395 17.02 34.08 51.77
CA GLY A 395 16.13 33.07 52.33
C GLY A 395 14.85 33.60 52.98
N ILE A 396 13.77 32.83 52.83
CA ILE A 396 12.61 32.93 53.69
C ILE A 396 12.19 31.54 54.16
N ARG A 397 12.17 31.47 55.49
CA ARG A 397 11.82 30.41 56.44
C ARG A 397 10.55 29.61 56.14
N ASP A 398 10.64 28.37 56.59
CA ASP A 398 9.59 27.46 57.06
C ASP A 398 8.21 28.09 57.31
N ARG A 399 7.22 27.59 56.58
CA ARG A 399 5.83 27.53 57.05
C ARG A 399 5.26 26.12 56.82
N PRO A 400 4.60 25.53 57.83
CA PRO A 400 4.00 24.21 57.70
C PRO A 400 2.74 24.24 56.83
N ARG A 401 2.59 23.22 55.98
CA ARG A 401 1.39 22.98 55.17
C ARG A 401 0.22 22.50 56.05
N PRO A 402 -1.03 22.95 55.82
CA PRO A 402 -2.20 22.32 56.41
C PRO A 402 -2.56 21.01 55.69
N PRO A 403 -3.20 20.05 56.37
CA PRO A 403 -3.60 18.78 55.77
C PRO A 403 -4.83 18.97 54.87
N ILE A 404 -4.74 18.46 53.65
CA ILE A 404 -5.84 18.41 52.68
C ILE A 404 -6.72 17.20 53.04
N GLY A 405 -7.93 17.46 53.54
CA GLY A 405 -8.97 16.45 53.73
C GLY A 405 -9.66 16.13 52.40
N ILE A 406 -9.71 14.84 52.05
CA ILE A 406 -10.44 14.31 50.90
C ILE A 406 -11.88 13.99 51.34
N PRO A 407 -12.93 14.56 50.73
CA PRO A 407 -14.29 14.11 50.99
C PRO A 407 -14.62 12.86 50.15
N VAL A 408 -14.86 11.75 50.83
CA VAL A 408 -15.43 10.51 50.28
C VAL A 408 -16.93 10.73 50.05
N ARG A 409 -17.40 10.65 48.81
CA ARG A 409 -18.83 10.56 48.48
C ARG A 409 -19.30 9.10 48.55
N PRO A 410 -20.45 8.81 49.20
CA PRO A 410 -21.01 7.46 49.21
C PRO A 410 -21.74 7.12 47.90
N ARG A 411 -21.62 5.85 47.50
CA ARG A 411 -22.38 5.18 46.43
C ARG A 411 -23.85 5.04 46.83
N PRO A 412 -24.82 5.34 45.95
CA PRO A 412 -26.19 4.89 46.16
C PRO A 412 -26.34 3.47 45.62
N THR A 413 -26.61 2.54 46.54
CA THR A 413 -27.23 1.24 46.27
C THR A 413 -28.73 1.43 46.12
N GLY A 414 -29.25 1.21 44.91
CA GLY A 414 -30.68 1.27 44.62
C GLY A 414 -31.08 0.14 43.68
N SER A 415 -31.41 -1.00 44.27
CA SER A 415 -32.08 -2.14 43.66
C SER A 415 -33.59 -1.87 43.60
N THR A 416 -34.21 -2.04 42.44
CA THR A 416 -35.66 -2.18 42.31
C THR A 416 -36.01 -3.39 41.44
N PRO A 417 -37.07 -4.15 41.78
CA PRO A 417 -37.35 -5.46 41.20
C PRO A 417 -38.28 -5.40 39.98
N HIS A 418 -38.21 -6.47 39.20
CA HIS A 418 -39.14 -6.87 38.15
C HIS A 418 -40.63 -6.66 38.47
N PRO A 419 -41.45 -6.51 37.43
CA PRO A 419 -42.66 -7.30 37.33
C PRO A 419 -42.69 -8.21 36.08
N ALA A 420 -43.42 -9.30 36.27
CA ALA A 420 -43.56 -10.50 35.46
C ALA A 420 -44.40 -10.30 34.17
N PRO A 421 -44.42 -11.28 33.26
CA PRO A 421 -44.94 -11.15 31.89
C PRO A 421 -46.40 -11.60 31.79
N ARG A 422 -47.14 -11.12 30.77
CA ARG A 422 -48.44 -11.65 30.33
C ARG A 422 -48.76 -11.25 28.87
N PRO A 423 -49.71 -11.90 28.17
CA PRO A 423 -49.38 -12.73 27.01
C PRO A 423 -50.09 -12.35 25.69
N SER A 424 -49.60 -12.97 24.61
CA SER A 424 -50.28 -13.45 23.39
C SER A 424 -51.36 -12.59 22.71
N VAL A 425 -51.10 -12.17 21.47
CA VAL A 425 -52.12 -12.04 20.40
C VAL A 425 -51.51 -12.41 19.03
N SER A 426 -52.18 -13.36 18.36
CA SER A 426 -52.25 -13.71 16.91
C SER A 426 -51.55 -12.79 15.89
N GLY A 427 -50.90 -13.26 14.83
CA GLY A 427 -51.23 -14.38 13.96
C GLY A 427 -51.68 -13.84 12.59
N THR A 428 -50.76 -13.70 11.64
CA THR A 428 -51.05 -13.43 10.22
C THR A 428 -50.11 -14.27 9.34
N PRO A 429 -50.63 -14.98 8.33
CA PRO A 429 -49.85 -15.94 7.55
C PRO A 429 -48.89 -15.25 6.57
N MET A 430 -47.64 -15.72 6.55
CA MET A 430 -46.63 -15.35 5.57
C MET A 430 -46.99 -15.96 4.21
N GLN A 431 -47.14 -15.11 3.19
CA GLN A 431 -47.15 -15.53 1.79
C GLN A 431 -45.79 -16.12 1.40
N PRO A 432 -45.74 -17.18 0.58
CA PRO A 432 -44.49 -17.70 0.05
C PRO A 432 -43.86 -16.68 -0.92
N GLN A 433 -42.62 -16.28 -0.63
CA GLN A 433 -41.81 -15.52 -1.57
C GLN A 433 -41.47 -16.37 -2.81
N PRO A 434 -41.43 -15.75 -4.00
CA PRO A 434 -41.13 -16.46 -5.25
C PRO A 434 -39.69 -16.95 -5.27
N THR A 435 -39.56 -18.22 -5.66
CA THR A 435 -38.33 -18.93 -5.99
C THR A 435 -37.40 -18.11 -6.87
N GLY A 436 -36.13 -18.02 -6.48
CA GLY A 436 -35.08 -17.39 -7.26
C GLY A 436 -34.83 -18.05 -8.62
N PRO A 437 -34.12 -17.36 -9.52
CA PRO A 437 -33.82 -17.85 -10.86
C PRO A 437 -32.92 -19.11 -10.84
N PRO A 438 -33.05 -19.99 -11.85
CA PRO A 438 -32.35 -21.28 -11.88
C PRO A 438 -30.82 -21.13 -12.03
N PRO A 439 -30.06 -22.16 -11.63
CA PRO A 439 -28.60 -22.16 -11.75
C PRO A 439 -28.14 -22.15 -13.21
N TYR A 440 -27.06 -21.42 -13.48
CA TYR A 440 -26.35 -21.40 -14.75
C TYR A 440 -25.92 -22.83 -15.16
N PRO A 441 -26.08 -23.22 -16.44
CA PRO A 441 -25.61 -24.52 -16.90
C PRO A 441 -24.08 -24.57 -16.97
N THR A 442 -23.50 -25.57 -16.31
CA THR A 442 -22.13 -26.03 -16.54
C THR A 442 -21.92 -26.42 -18.00
N PRO A 443 -20.83 -25.99 -18.67
CA PRO A 443 -20.55 -26.42 -20.03
C PRO A 443 -20.19 -27.91 -20.06
N ARG A 444 -21.04 -28.69 -20.76
CA ARG A 444 -20.75 -30.07 -21.18
C ARG A 444 -19.49 -30.08 -22.04
N SER A 445 -18.51 -30.87 -21.62
CA SER A 445 -17.42 -31.36 -22.46
C SER A 445 -17.98 -32.27 -23.56
N THR A 446 -17.85 -31.87 -24.82
CA THR A 446 -18.04 -32.76 -25.97
C THR A 446 -16.74 -33.50 -26.29
N PRO A 447 -16.81 -34.78 -26.67
CA PRO A 447 -15.63 -35.57 -27.03
C PRO A 447 -15.16 -35.20 -28.44
N ARG A 448 -13.87 -34.87 -28.57
CA ARG A 448 -13.24 -34.60 -29.87
C ARG A 448 -12.92 -35.93 -30.54
N ALA A 449 -13.69 -36.25 -31.59
CA ALA A 449 -13.42 -37.35 -32.50
C ALA A 449 -12.10 -37.13 -33.25
N SER A 450 -11.22 -38.12 -33.20
CA SER A 450 -10.02 -38.25 -34.02
C SER A 450 -10.39 -38.72 -35.43
N LYS A 451 -10.24 -37.83 -36.43
CA LYS A 451 -9.95 -38.20 -37.82
C LYS A 451 -8.44 -37.94 -37.99
N GLY A 452 -7.59 -38.89 -38.35
CA GLY A 452 -7.69 -39.73 -39.54
C GLY A 452 -6.70 -39.16 -40.55
N THR A 453 -5.40 -39.36 -40.29
CA THR A 453 -4.32 -38.87 -41.16
C THR A 453 -4.08 -39.91 -42.26
N ALA A 454 -4.36 -39.52 -43.50
CA ALA A 454 -4.10 -40.30 -44.69
C ALA A 454 -2.59 -40.38 -44.99
N GLU A 455 -2.19 -41.53 -45.51
CA GLU A 455 -0.87 -41.87 -46.04
C GLU A 455 -0.40 -40.91 -47.15
N PRO A 456 0.91 -40.61 -47.26
CA PRO A 456 1.49 -40.16 -48.51
C PRO A 456 1.97 -41.36 -49.33
N GLY A 457 1.37 -41.47 -50.52
CA GLY A 457 1.66 -42.46 -51.54
C GLY A 457 3.10 -42.42 -52.07
N VAL A 458 3.60 -43.63 -52.33
CA VAL A 458 4.82 -43.96 -53.05
C VAL A 458 4.67 -43.55 -54.53
N ARG A 459 5.55 -42.65 -55.01
CA ARG A 459 5.79 -42.46 -56.44
C ARG A 459 6.89 -43.42 -56.89
N ARG A 460 6.51 -44.37 -57.76
CA ARG A 460 7.42 -45.09 -58.66
C ARG A 460 7.66 -44.22 -59.90
N THR A 461 8.91 -44.13 -60.32
CA THR A 461 9.33 -43.75 -61.68
C THR A 461 9.18 -44.96 -62.62
N PRO A 462 8.75 -44.79 -63.87
CA PRO A 462 8.67 -45.88 -64.84
C PRO A 462 9.98 -46.06 -65.62
N GLY A 463 10.26 -47.31 -65.96
CA GLY A 463 10.64 -47.70 -67.31
C GLY A 463 9.39 -48.21 -68.04
#